data_AF-A0A8T5Q8C2-F1
#
_entry.id   AF-A0A8T5Q8C2-F1
#
_cell.length_a   1.000
_cell.length_b   1.000
_cell.length_c   1.000
_cell.angle_alpha   90.00
_cell.angle_beta   90.00
_cell.angle_gamma   90.00
#
_symmetry.space_group_name_H-M   'P 1'
#
loop_
_entity.id
_entity.type
_entity.pdbx_description
1 polymer ?
#
loop_
_entity_poly.entity_id
_entity_poly.type
_entity_poly.pdbx_seq_one_letter_code
_entity_poly.pdbx_strand_id
1 'polypeptide(L)'
;MNKKTILIGILLIAVLLINGCAISDYLTGKSLDDKSYSLLTEEEEQEGELNIEFVDEPPQEEAPEEAPEEVIEEPEPVLEGETITIVVDESNFVSLRPEAVDPDEDPIQFTFTAPLNEYGEWQTDYGNAGEYYITVTASDGLLETSREVLLIVNRINMPPVIEEIADIVVDEGSTLIVTPKVTDPNGDEFTVTITEPVGDDGVWEIGYQDHGQYSMNIIAVDIDGLTTEQEVMIDVIRKNMAPVIENVYDLELFEGDRVLIEPIVSDLNGDEVTTTISEPVGDDGVWDTAYTDHGVYEISVVASDGELETVQVAVVTVNDINKPPQIIDIVQVYQE
;
A
#
# COMPACT_ATOMS: atom_id res chain seq x y z
N MET A 1 -27.84 46.27 -42.02
CA MET A 1 -26.42 45.92 -41.78
C MET A 1 -26.37 44.70 -40.85
N ASN A 2 -25.21 44.03 -40.79
CA ASN A 2 -24.81 42.94 -39.86
C ASN A 2 -25.37 43.08 -38.42
N LYS A 3 -25.63 42.05 -37.58
CA LYS A 3 -25.59 40.55 -37.60
C LYS A 3 -26.58 40.06 -36.48
N LYS A 4 -26.69 38.84 -35.90
CA LYS A 4 -25.87 37.61 -35.82
C LYS A 4 -26.78 36.37 -35.52
N THR A 5 -26.65 35.30 -36.31
CA THR A 5 -26.64 33.85 -35.95
C THR A 5 -27.50 33.27 -34.79
N ILE A 6 -28.43 32.33 -35.09
CA ILE A 6 -28.97 31.28 -34.18
C ILE A 6 -29.20 29.94 -34.94
N LEU A 7 -28.75 28.84 -34.33
CA LEU A 7 -29.09 27.38 -34.40
C LEU A 7 -29.38 26.58 -35.72
N ILE A 8 -28.66 25.44 -35.80
CA ILE A 8 -29.09 24.04 -36.13
C ILE A 8 -29.56 23.68 -37.56
N GLY A 9 -29.03 22.55 -38.10
CA GLY A 9 -29.69 21.76 -39.15
C GLY A 9 -28.80 20.93 -40.09
N ILE A 10 -28.09 19.88 -39.62
CA ILE A 10 -27.38 18.90 -40.47
C ILE A 10 -27.43 17.50 -39.82
N LEU A 11 -27.57 16.36 -40.50
CA LEU A 11 -28.36 15.97 -41.69
C LEU A 11 -28.31 14.43 -41.76
N LEU A 12 -29.45 13.72 -41.79
CA LEU A 12 -29.44 12.28 -42.08
C LEU A 12 -29.18 12.03 -43.57
N ILE A 13 -28.18 11.21 -43.89
CA ILE A 13 -28.11 10.43 -45.13
C ILE A 13 -27.68 9.01 -44.78
N ALA A 14 -28.46 8.03 -45.25
CA ALA A 14 -28.15 6.60 -45.09
C ALA A 14 -27.95 5.95 -46.46
N VAL A 15 -27.03 4.99 -46.55
CA VAL A 15 -26.87 4.08 -47.70
C VAL A 15 -26.60 2.67 -47.17
N LEU A 16 -27.39 1.70 -47.61
CA LEU A 16 -27.18 0.27 -47.37
C LEU A 16 -26.40 -0.35 -48.55
N LEU A 17 -25.77 -1.52 -48.37
CA LEU A 17 -26.33 -2.81 -48.84
C LEU A 17 -25.37 -4.02 -48.69
N ILE A 18 -25.76 -4.94 -47.80
CA ILE A 18 -25.61 -6.42 -47.76
C ILE A 18 -24.29 -7.12 -48.21
N ASN A 19 -23.74 -7.96 -47.32
CA ASN A 19 -23.62 -9.44 -47.40
C ASN A 19 -22.49 -9.93 -46.45
N GLY A 20 -22.60 -11.00 -45.65
CA GLY A 20 -23.74 -11.88 -45.33
C GLY A 20 -23.25 -13.16 -44.60
N CYS A 21 -24.11 -13.80 -43.78
CA CYS A 21 -23.86 -15.02 -42.97
C CYS A 21 -22.86 -14.89 -41.79
N ALA A 22 -23.00 -15.61 -40.65
CA ALA A 22 -24.09 -16.51 -40.20
C ALA A 22 -24.01 -16.84 -38.69
N ILE A 23 -25.19 -17.06 -38.05
CA ILE A 23 -25.53 -18.11 -37.03
C ILE A 23 -24.74 -18.09 -35.68
N SER A 24 -25.33 -18.25 -34.47
CA SER A 24 -26.69 -18.66 -34.05
C SER A 24 -27.18 -17.91 -32.80
N ASP A 25 -28.48 -18.03 -32.51
CA ASP A 25 -29.17 -17.38 -31.38
C ASP A 25 -28.91 -17.96 -29.98
N TYR A 26 -29.26 -17.15 -28.96
CA TYR A 26 -29.51 -17.57 -27.58
C TYR A 26 -30.84 -16.95 -27.10
N LEU A 27 -31.42 -17.51 -26.03
CA LEU A 27 -32.70 -17.16 -25.36
C LEU A 27 -34.00 -17.71 -25.98
N THR A 28 -34.64 -18.64 -25.26
CA THR A 28 -35.90 -18.34 -24.54
C THR A 28 -36.16 -19.43 -23.49
N GLY A 29 -36.63 -19.06 -22.31
CA GLY A 29 -36.76 -19.98 -21.16
C GLY A 29 -38.15 -20.03 -20.53
N LYS A 30 -38.40 -21.12 -19.79
CA LYS A 30 -39.48 -21.41 -18.81
C LYS A 30 -39.28 -22.87 -18.35
N SER A 31 -39.61 -23.32 -17.15
CA SER A 31 -39.88 -22.68 -15.84
C SER A 31 -40.09 -23.82 -14.83
N LEU A 32 -39.51 -23.75 -13.62
CA LEU A 32 -39.90 -24.39 -12.32
C LEU A 32 -40.57 -25.79 -12.35
N ASP A 33 -40.12 -26.80 -11.59
CA ASP A 33 -40.20 -26.83 -10.11
C ASP A 33 -39.24 -27.84 -9.44
N ASP A 34 -38.59 -27.37 -8.36
CA ASP A 34 -38.45 -27.97 -7.01
C ASP A 34 -37.84 -29.38 -6.72
N LYS A 35 -37.21 -29.48 -5.52
CA LYS A 35 -36.73 -30.66 -4.75
C LYS A 35 -35.47 -31.40 -5.22
N SER A 36 -34.67 -32.05 -4.34
CA SER A 36 -34.24 -31.81 -2.94
C SER A 36 -33.25 -32.93 -2.54
N TYR A 37 -32.21 -32.65 -1.75
CA TYR A 37 -31.26 -33.66 -1.23
C TYR A 37 -31.93 -34.73 -0.34
N SER A 38 -31.46 -36.00 -0.38
CA SER A 38 -31.40 -36.91 0.79
C SER A 38 -30.72 -38.28 0.52
N LEU A 39 -29.62 -38.54 1.26
CA LEU A 39 -29.10 -39.78 1.86
C LEU A 39 -29.00 -41.16 1.14
N LEU A 40 -27.97 -41.89 1.58
CA LEU A 40 -27.77 -43.35 1.56
C LEU A 40 -28.41 -44.01 2.80
N THR A 41 -28.83 -45.29 2.73
CA THR A 41 -28.74 -46.28 3.84
C THR A 41 -28.95 -47.72 3.35
N GLU A 42 -28.48 -48.67 4.18
CA GLU A 42 -28.42 -50.13 4.03
C GLU A 42 -29.78 -50.88 3.95
N GLU A 43 -29.77 -52.17 3.54
CA GLU A 43 -30.13 -53.33 4.41
C GLU A 43 -29.85 -54.70 3.71
N GLU A 44 -30.09 -55.83 4.40
CA GLU A 44 -29.48 -57.16 4.17
C GLU A 44 -30.41 -58.28 3.63
N GLU A 45 -29.80 -59.39 3.14
CA GLU A 45 -30.31 -60.79 3.10
C GLU A 45 -31.62 -61.13 2.30
N GLN A 46 -32.01 -62.39 1.97
CA GLN A 46 -31.57 -63.75 2.34
C GLN A 46 -31.92 -64.84 1.26
N GLU A 47 -31.22 -65.99 1.29
CA GLU A 47 -31.63 -67.39 0.91
C GLU A 47 -32.18 -67.82 -0.49
N GLY A 48 -31.83 -69.07 -0.90
CA GLY A 48 -32.49 -69.85 -1.97
C GLY A 48 -31.64 -70.90 -2.74
N GLU A 49 -31.76 -72.20 -2.42
CA GLU A 49 -31.03 -73.34 -3.05
C GLU A 49 -31.66 -73.84 -4.40
N LEU A 50 -31.12 -74.75 -5.25
CA LEU A 50 -30.56 -76.11 -5.05
C LEU A 50 -29.86 -76.70 -6.31
N ASN A 51 -28.80 -77.52 -6.13
CA ASN A 51 -28.33 -78.78 -6.81
C ASN A 51 -28.40 -78.97 -8.38
N ILE A 52 -27.59 -79.82 -9.06
CA ILE A 52 -27.28 -81.27 -8.85
C ILE A 52 -25.86 -81.71 -9.32
N GLU A 53 -25.16 -82.44 -8.42
CA GLU A 53 -24.19 -83.57 -8.51
C GLU A 53 -23.19 -83.86 -9.68
N PHE A 54 -21.90 -83.93 -9.28
CA PHE A 54 -20.83 -84.95 -9.47
C PHE A 54 -20.47 -85.61 -10.83
N VAL A 55 -19.16 -85.53 -11.17
CA VAL A 55 -18.22 -86.67 -11.49
C VAL A 55 -16.79 -86.26 -11.06
N ASP A 56 -15.98 -87.19 -10.52
CA ASP A 56 -14.61 -86.94 -10.01
C ASP A 56 -13.43 -87.47 -10.87
N GLU A 57 -12.26 -86.91 -10.56
CA GLU A 57 -10.82 -87.08 -10.94
C GLU A 57 -10.28 -88.40 -11.56
N PRO A 58 -9.11 -88.34 -12.26
CA PRO A 58 -7.82 -88.67 -11.60
C PRO A 58 -6.57 -87.80 -12.01
N PRO A 59 -5.39 -87.92 -11.34
CA PRO A 59 -4.35 -86.86 -11.30
C PRO A 59 -3.07 -87.08 -12.17
N GLN A 60 -1.99 -86.34 -11.86
CA GLN A 60 -0.79 -85.99 -12.68
C GLN A 60 0.32 -87.06 -12.83
N GLU A 61 1.26 -86.79 -13.75
CA GLU A 61 2.56 -87.48 -13.99
C GLU A 61 3.63 -86.43 -14.42
N GLU A 62 4.94 -86.68 -14.20
CA GLU A 62 6.03 -85.66 -14.22
C GLU A 62 7.12 -85.83 -15.32
N ALA A 63 7.94 -84.78 -15.49
CA ALA A 63 9.29 -84.74 -16.11
C ALA A 63 9.34 -84.81 -17.66
N PRO A 64 10.42 -84.36 -18.36
CA PRO A 64 11.84 -84.47 -18.00
C PRO A 64 12.62 -83.15 -17.76
N GLU A 65 13.91 -83.33 -17.45
CA GLU A 65 14.95 -82.36 -17.09
C GLU A 65 15.77 -81.90 -18.32
N GLU A 66 16.08 -80.59 -18.43
CA GLU A 66 17.04 -80.05 -19.41
C GLU A 66 18.31 -79.50 -18.72
N ALA A 67 19.42 -79.50 -19.43
CA ALA A 67 20.76 -79.21 -18.90
C ALA A 67 21.05 -77.69 -18.78
N PRO A 68 21.92 -77.27 -17.85
CA PRO A 68 22.28 -75.86 -17.71
C PRO A 68 23.15 -75.38 -18.88
N GLU A 69 22.81 -74.21 -19.42
CA GLU A 69 23.68 -73.48 -20.36
C GLU A 69 24.85 -72.82 -19.60
N GLU A 70 26.06 -72.81 -20.19
CA GLU A 70 27.18 -72.04 -19.63
C GLU A 70 26.96 -70.55 -19.89
N VAL A 71 26.62 -69.81 -18.83
CA VAL A 71 26.59 -68.35 -18.85
C VAL A 71 28.02 -67.83 -18.97
N ILE A 72 28.42 -67.46 -20.18
CA ILE A 72 29.61 -66.66 -20.42
C ILE A 72 29.25 -65.22 -20.06
N GLU A 73 29.61 -64.78 -18.85
CA GLU A 73 29.50 -63.37 -18.48
C GLU A 73 30.45 -62.55 -19.36
N GLU A 74 29.89 -61.61 -20.13
CA GLU A 74 30.68 -60.55 -20.75
C GLU A 74 31.29 -59.70 -19.62
N PRO A 75 32.58 -59.32 -19.69
CA PRO A 75 33.21 -58.56 -18.63
C PRO A 75 32.51 -57.22 -18.46
N GLU A 76 32.08 -56.92 -17.22
CA GLU A 76 31.42 -55.66 -16.88
C GLU A 76 32.24 -54.44 -17.37
N PRO A 77 31.59 -53.39 -17.89
CA PRO A 77 32.30 -52.20 -18.32
C PRO A 77 33.02 -51.56 -17.13
N VAL A 78 34.33 -51.43 -17.22
CA VAL A 78 35.15 -50.78 -16.19
C VAL A 78 34.67 -49.33 -16.03
N LEU A 79 34.12 -49.02 -14.86
CA LEU A 79 33.64 -47.68 -14.53
C LEU A 79 34.82 -46.71 -14.44
N GLU A 80 35.04 -45.94 -15.51
CA GLU A 80 35.79 -44.68 -15.41
C GLU A 80 35.01 -43.73 -14.48
N GLY A 81 35.73 -43.06 -13.58
CA GLY A 81 35.22 -42.70 -12.26
C GLY A 81 33.96 -41.83 -12.24
N GLU A 82 33.00 -42.21 -11.39
CA GLU A 82 31.80 -41.43 -11.12
C GLU A 82 32.16 -40.02 -10.62
N THR A 83 31.62 -39.00 -11.30
CA THR A 83 31.61 -37.61 -10.83
C THR A 83 30.78 -37.53 -9.57
N ILE A 84 31.33 -36.94 -8.50
CA ILE A 84 30.59 -36.76 -7.25
C ILE A 84 29.64 -35.57 -7.45
N THR A 85 28.33 -35.83 -7.45
CA THR A 85 27.31 -34.78 -7.50
C THR A 85 26.79 -34.46 -6.09
N ILE A 86 26.77 -33.19 -5.74
CA ILE A 86 26.20 -32.65 -4.50
C ILE A 86 25.09 -31.68 -4.91
N VAL A 87 23.94 -31.74 -4.24
CA VAL A 87 22.81 -30.84 -4.49
C VAL A 87 22.47 -30.12 -3.19
N VAL A 88 22.33 -28.80 -3.26
CA VAL A 88 21.90 -27.92 -2.17
C VAL A 88 20.92 -26.88 -2.70
N ASP A 89 20.22 -26.18 -1.82
CA ASP A 89 19.38 -25.05 -2.17
C ASP A 89 20.12 -23.71 -1.94
N GLU A 90 19.66 -22.62 -2.55
CA GLU A 90 20.12 -21.27 -2.18
C GLU A 90 19.91 -20.99 -0.67
N SER A 91 20.71 -20.08 -0.10
CA SER A 91 20.87 -19.83 1.35
C SER A 91 21.47 -20.97 2.21
N ASN A 92 21.76 -22.15 1.63
CA ASN A 92 22.39 -23.25 2.36
C ASN A 92 23.91 -23.07 2.52
N PHE A 93 24.46 -23.58 3.63
CA PHE A 93 25.91 -23.62 3.86
C PHE A 93 26.53 -24.92 3.32
N VAL A 94 27.47 -24.78 2.37
CA VAL A 94 28.26 -25.87 1.79
C VAL A 94 29.58 -26.00 2.56
N SER A 95 29.94 -27.23 2.94
CA SER A 95 31.24 -27.55 3.57
C SER A 95 31.73 -28.91 3.04
N LEU A 96 32.74 -28.90 2.17
CA LEU A 96 33.35 -30.11 1.64
C LEU A 96 34.47 -30.60 2.58
N ARG A 97 34.39 -31.86 2.99
CA ARG A 97 35.34 -32.50 3.90
C ARG A 97 35.94 -33.74 3.21
N PRO A 98 36.89 -33.55 2.27
CA PRO A 98 37.54 -34.66 1.60
C PRO A 98 38.43 -35.43 2.59
N GLU A 99 38.54 -36.74 2.36
CA GLU A 99 39.47 -37.62 3.06
C GLU A 99 40.46 -38.22 2.05
N ALA A 100 41.72 -38.31 2.44
CA ALA A 100 42.80 -38.90 1.65
C ALA A 100 43.81 -39.54 2.61
N VAL A 101 44.60 -40.49 2.10
CA VAL A 101 45.63 -41.20 2.87
C VAL A 101 46.91 -41.21 2.04
N ASP A 102 48.01 -40.81 2.66
CA ASP A 102 49.33 -40.85 2.06
C ASP A 102 50.05 -42.17 2.42
N PRO A 103 50.67 -42.91 1.47
CA PRO A 103 51.34 -44.18 1.76
C PRO A 103 52.60 -44.10 2.63
N ASP A 104 53.28 -42.94 2.66
CA ASP A 104 54.49 -42.68 3.44
C ASP A 104 54.19 -41.89 4.74
N GLU A 105 52.90 -41.67 5.05
CA GLU A 105 52.35 -40.90 6.18
C GLU A 105 52.66 -39.39 6.16
N ASP A 106 52.94 -38.80 4.99
CA ASP A 106 53.22 -37.35 4.87
C ASP A 106 51.95 -36.47 5.01
N PRO A 107 52.10 -35.19 5.46
CA PRO A 107 50.98 -34.35 5.87
C PRO A 107 50.24 -33.72 4.68
N ILE A 108 49.14 -34.35 4.27
CA ILE A 108 48.28 -33.89 3.17
C ILE A 108 47.68 -32.51 3.44
N GLN A 109 47.82 -31.61 2.46
CA GLN A 109 47.05 -30.36 2.36
C GLN A 109 46.00 -30.48 1.26
N PHE A 110 44.80 -29.94 1.52
CA PHE A 110 43.72 -29.83 0.54
C PHE A 110 43.60 -28.41 0.01
N THR A 111 43.23 -28.28 -1.25
CA THR A 111 42.83 -27.00 -1.88
C THR A 111 41.57 -27.21 -2.72
N PHE A 112 40.82 -26.12 -2.89
CA PHE A 112 39.53 -26.10 -3.56
C PHE A 112 39.50 -24.97 -4.59
N THR A 113 38.81 -25.16 -5.71
CA THR A 113 38.47 -24.05 -6.61
C THR A 113 37.24 -23.28 -6.09
N ALA A 114 37.09 -22.05 -6.58
CA ALA A 114 35.86 -21.28 -6.40
C ALA A 114 34.61 -22.10 -6.83
N PRO A 115 33.45 -21.91 -6.20
CA PRO A 115 33.11 -20.85 -5.24
C PRO A 115 33.58 -21.07 -3.79
N LEU A 116 34.19 -22.23 -3.46
CA LEU A 116 34.64 -22.53 -2.11
C LEU A 116 35.83 -21.65 -1.67
N ASN A 117 35.94 -21.43 -0.36
CA ASN A 117 37.10 -20.82 0.29
C ASN A 117 38.23 -21.85 0.56
N GLU A 118 39.32 -21.40 1.20
CA GLU A 118 40.48 -22.23 1.56
C GLU A 118 40.16 -23.41 2.51
N TYR A 119 39.02 -23.36 3.22
CA TYR A 119 38.55 -24.41 4.12
C TYR A 119 37.55 -25.39 3.46
N GLY A 120 37.25 -25.21 2.17
CA GLY A 120 36.25 -26.01 1.46
C GLY A 120 34.81 -25.57 1.73
N GLU A 121 34.61 -24.32 2.18
CA GLU A 121 33.31 -23.81 2.63
C GLU A 121 32.78 -22.68 1.75
N TRP A 122 31.46 -22.63 1.57
CA TRP A 122 30.74 -21.56 0.87
C TRP A 122 29.34 -21.41 1.47
N GLN A 123 29.00 -20.19 1.89
CA GLN A 123 27.62 -19.82 2.18
C GLN A 123 26.98 -19.38 0.86
N THR A 124 25.99 -20.13 0.34
CA THR A 124 25.21 -19.66 -0.81
C THR A 124 24.28 -18.54 -0.37
N ASP A 125 23.93 -17.68 -1.31
CA ASP A 125 22.95 -16.60 -1.17
C ASP A 125 21.96 -16.66 -2.34
N TYR A 126 20.99 -15.76 -2.41
CA TYR A 126 20.10 -15.65 -3.57
C TYR A 126 20.87 -15.22 -4.84
N GLY A 127 20.42 -15.70 -6.01
CA GLY A 127 21.11 -15.50 -7.28
C GLY A 127 22.40 -16.32 -7.42
N ASN A 128 22.56 -17.38 -6.62
CA ASN A 128 23.68 -18.34 -6.69
C ASN A 128 23.26 -19.67 -7.36
N ALA A 129 22.00 -19.85 -7.72
CA ALA A 129 21.51 -21.02 -8.43
C ALA A 129 22.31 -21.34 -9.71
N GLY A 130 22.64 -22.62 -9.91
CA GLY A 130 23.44 -23.08 -11.05
C GLY A 130 24.31 -24.30 -10.76
N GLU A 131 25.15 -24.64 -11.74
CA GLU A 131 26.07 -25.79 -11.69
C GLU A 131 27.52 -25.30 -11.53
N TYR A 132 28.23 -25.83 -10.54
CA TYR A 132 29.60 -25.46 -10.19
C TYR A 132 30.50 -26.68 -10.21
N TYR A 133 31.46 -26.70 -11.13
CA TYR A 133 32.49 -27.73 -11.23
C TYR A 133 33.65 -27.38 -10.31
N ILE A 134 33.71 -28.03 -9.15
CA ILE A 134 34.69 -27.79 -8.10
C ILE A 134 35.81 -28.83 -8.21
N THR A 135 37.03 -28.39 -8.47
CA THR A 135 38.20 -29.26 -8.35
C THR A 135 38.71 -29.26 -6.92
N VAL A 136 38.73 -30.45 -6.29
CA VAL A 136 39.34 -30.71 -4.99
C VAL A 136 40.70 -31.35 -5.24
N THR A 137 41.79 -30.72 -4.75
CA THR A 137 43.16 -31.21 -4.94
C THR A 137 43.81 -31.52 -3.59
N ALA A 138 44.44 -32.67 -3.48
CA ALA A 138 45.21 -33.13 -2.33
C ALA A 138 46.70 -33.21 -2.69
N SER A 139 47.59 -32.73 -1.81
CA SER A 139 49.05 -32.75 -2.03
C SER A 139 49.82 -33.02 -0.74
N ASP A 140 50.89 -33.81 -0.85
CA ASP A 140 51.95 -34.06 0.15
C ASP A 140 53.01 -32.93 0.18
N GLY A 141 52.98 -32.00 -0.80
CA GLY A 141 54.00 -30.97 -1.02
C GLY A 141 55.06 -31.30 -2.09
N LEU A 142 54.99 -32.47 -2.73
CA LEU A 142 55.87 -32.94 -3.81
C LEU A 142 55.09 -33.38 -5.07
N LEU A 143 53.94 -33.99 -4.87
CA LEU A 143 52.98 -34.51 -5.85
C LEU A 143 51.57 -34.00 -5.52
N GLU A 144 50.64 -34.18 -6.44
CA GLU A 144 49.24 -33.79 -6.26
C GLU A 144 48.30 -34.77 -6.96
N THR A 145 47.07 -34.87 -6.44
CA THR A 145 45.97 -35.61 -7.08
C THR A 145 44.66 -34.83 -6.92
N SER A 146 43.83 -34.84 -7.96
CA SER A 146 42.65 -33.98 -8.06
C SER A 146 41.40 -34.76 -8.47
N ARG A 147 40.25 -34.44 -7.89
CA ARG A 147 38.93 -34.90 -8.35
C ARG A 147 37.99 -33.73 -8.57
N GLU A 148 37.12 -33.85 -9.57
CA GLU A 148 36.03 -32.93 -9.80
C GLU A 148 34.77 -33.35 -9.03
N VAL A 149 34.06 -32.35 -8.50
CA VAL A 149 32.79 -32.46 -7.78
C VAL A 149 31.82 -31.50 -8.45
N LEU A 150 30.68 -32.00 -8.91
CA LEU A 150 29.59 -31.18 -9.43
C LEU A 150 28.71 -30.73 -8.26
N LEU A 151 28.74 -29.44 -7.92
CA LEU A 151 27.80 -28.84 -6.98
C LEU A 151 26.66 -28.17 -7.75
N ILE A 152 25.43 -28.63 -7.52
CA ILE A 152 24.21 -28.04 -8.06
C ILE A 152 23.56 -27.23 -6.94
N VAL A 153 23.28 -25.96 -7.21
CA VAL A 153 22.52 -25.07 -6.32
C VAL A 153 21.15 -24.82 -6.94
N ASN A 154 20.08 -25.25 -6.27
CA ASN A 154 18.70 -25.04 -6.72
C ASN A 154 18.24 -23.61 -6.37
N ARG A 155 17.55 -22.93 -7.30
CA ARG A 155 16.94 -21.61 -7.03
C ARG A 155 15.85 -21.73 -5.97
N ILE A 156 15.90 -20.87 -4.96
CA ILE A 156 14.81 -20.64 -4.01
C ILE A 156 14.27 -19.24 -4.28
N ASN A 157 13.08 -19.17 -4.88
CA ASN A 157 12.43 -17.89 -5.14
C ASN A 157 11.76 -17.34 -3.86
N MET A 158 11.81 -16.02 -3.70
CA MET A 158 11.21 -15.26 -2.61
C MET A 158 10.30 -14.17 -3.18
N PRO A 159 9.19 -13.80 -2.51
CA PRO A 159 8.41 -12.65 -2.92
C PRO A 159 9.20 -11.34 -2.74
N PRO A 160 8.87 -10.26 -3.48
CA PRO A 160 9.50 -8.96 -3.30
C PRO A 160 9.23 -8.40 -1.89
N VAL A 161 10.18 -7.65 -1.34
CA VAL A 161 10.08 -7.06 0.00
C VAL A 161 9.73 -5.57 -0.10
N ILE A 162 8.70 -5.14 0.63
CA ILE A 162 8.28 -3.74 0.75
C ILE A 162 8.99 -3.12 1.98
N GLU A 163 9.56 -1.91 1.86
CA GLU A 163 10.08 -1.17 3.02
C GLU A 163 8.90 -0.62 3.84
N GLU A 164 8.86 -0.94 5.14
CA GLU A 164 7.73 -0.65 6.05
C GLU A 164 7.27 0.81 6.00
N ILE A 165 6.08 1.05 5.46
CA ILE A 165 5.41 2.36 5.51
C ILE A 165 4.53 2.43 6.77
N ALA A 166 4.69 3.49 7.56
CA ALA A 166 3.86 3.72 8.74
C ALA A 166 2.52 4.40 8.39
N ASP A 167 1.54 4.27 9.27
CA ASP A 167 0.23 4.93 9.15
C ASP A 167 0.36 6.46 8.96
N ILE A 168 -0.55 7.01 8.15
CA ILE A 168 -0.49 8.37 7.63
C ILE A 168 -1.59 9.21 8.27
N VAL A 169 -1.27 10.44 8.67
CA VAL A 169 -2.25 11.46 9.10
C VAL A 169 -2.10 12.68 8.19
N VAL A 170 -3.20 13.20 7.64
CA VAL A 170 -3.18 14.18 6.56
C VAL A 170 -4.40 15.11 6.57
N ASP A 171 -4.22 16.39 6.28
CA ASP A 171 -5.31 17.38 6.20
C ASP A 171 -6.22 17.14 4.97
N GLU A 172 -7.53 17.33 5.14
CA GLU A 172 -8.45 17.47 4.00
C GLU A 172 -8.11 18.68 3.11
N GLY A 173 -8.37 18.59 1.80
CA GLY A 173 -8.00 19.62 0.84
C GLY A 173 -6.50 19.67 0.48
N SER A 174 -5.75 18.60 0.78
CA SER A 174 -4.32 18.45 0.45
C SER A 174 -4.07 17.36 -0.60
N THR A 175 -2.80 17.10 -0.94
CA THR A 175 -2.41 16.02 -1.85
C THR A 175 -1.48 15.07 -1.13
N LEU A 176 -1.90 13.82 -0.97
CA LEU A 176 -1.05 12.74 -0.47
C LEU A 176 -0.25 12.15 -1.63
N ILE A 177 1.06 11.95 -1.43
CA ILE A 177 1.94 11.29 -2.39
C ILE A 177 2.64 10.13 -1.68
N VAL A 178 2.49 8.93 -2.22
CA VAL A 178 3.07 7.69 -1.72
C VAL A 178 4.09 7.19 -2.75
N THR A 179 5.23 6.70 -2.29
CA THR A 179 6.26 6.12 -3.17
C THR A 179 6.87 4.92 -2.45
N PRO A 180 6.27 3.72 -2.59
CA PRO A 180 6.78 2.53 -1.94
C PRO A 180 8.16 2.17 -2.49
N LYS A 181 9.06 1.77 -1.61
CA LYS A 181 10.30 1.11 -2.00
C LYS A 181 10.06 -0.39 -1.93
N VAL A 182 10.40 -1.07 -3.01
CA VAL A 182 10.29 -2.52 -3.12
C VAL A 182 11.63 -3.05 -3.65
N THR A 183 12.09 -4.15 -3.08
CA THR A 183 13.33 -4.84 -3.47
C THR A 183 13.12 -6.33 -3.48
N ASP A 184 13.48 -6.99 -4.57
CA ASP A 184 13.42 -8.43 -4.68
C ASP A 184 14.70 -9.10 -4.13
N PRO A 185 14.62 -10.17 -3.30
CA PRO A 185 15.80 -10.84 -2.76
C PRO A 185 16.61 -11.61 -3.81
N ASN A 186 15.94 -12.19 -4.82
CA ASN A 186 16.57 -12.90 -5.93
C ASN A 186 17.07 -11.94 -7.02
N GLY A 187 16.61 -10.69 -7.01
CA GLY A 187 16.92 -9.65 -7.98
C GLY A 187 16.01 -9.70 -9.22
N ASP A 188 14.88 -10.39 -9.13
CA ASP A 188 13.93 -10.58 -10.22
C ASP A 188 13.07 -9.32 -10.49
N GLU A 189 12.49 -9.25 -11.69
CA GLU A 189 11.57 -8.15 -12.05
C GLU A 189 10.21 -8.33 -11.36
N PHE A 190 9.68 -7.24 -10.80
CA PHE A 190 8.41 -7.21 -10.08
C PHE A 190 7.51 -6.05 -10.53
N THR A 191 6.21 -6.20 -10.33
CA THR A 191 5.21 -5.12 -10.45
C THR A 191 4.72 -4.68 -9.08
N VAL A 192 4.45 -3.39 -8.91
CA VAL A 192 3.83 -2.82 -7.71
C VAL A 192 2.49 -2.20 -8.07
N THR A 193 1.47 -2.50 -7.27
CA THR A 193 0.13 -1.91 -7.35
C THR A 193 -0.20 -1.24 -6.02
N ILE A 194 -0.92 -0.12 -6.05
CA ILE A 194 -1.42 0.58 -4.87
C ILE A 194 -2.93 0.74 -5.03
N THR A 195 -3.72 0.29 -4.05
CA THR A 195 -5.18 0.40 -4.16
C THR A 195 -5.67 1.84 -4.07
N GLU A 196 -6.89 2.06 -4.56
CA GLU A 196 -7.73 3.18 -4.14
C GLU A 196 -7.73 3.30 -2.60
N PRO A 197 -7.76 4.51 -2.02
CA PRO A 197 -7.95 5.81 -2.68
C PRO A 197 -6.67 6.45 -3.25
N VAL A 198 -5.50 5.79 -3.14
CA VAL A 198 -4.22 6.37 -3.58
C VAL A 198 -3.85 6.00 -5.02
N GLY A 199 -4.14 4.78 -5.46
CA GLY A 199 -3.99 4.35 -6.85
C GLY A 199 -2.53 4.16 -7.32
N ASP A 200 -2.38 3.49 -8.47
CA ASP A 200 -1.08 3.04 -9.01
C ASP A 200 -0.11 4.17 -9.39
N ASP A 201 -0.55 5.43 -9.54
CA ASP A 201 0.35 6.58 -9.73
C ASP A 201 0.88 7.17 -8.41
N GLY A 202 0.35 6.71 -7.27
CA GLY A 202 0.76 7.08 -5.93
C GLY A 202 0.24 8.44 -5.47
N VAL A 203 -0.79 9.03 -6.11
CA VAL A 203 -1.23 10.41 -5.85
C VAL A 203 -2.73 10.52 -5.56
N TRP A 204 -3.07 10.89 -4.33
CA TRP A 204 -4.46 11.19 -3.95
C TRP A 204 -4.65 12.70 -3.75
N GLU A 205 -5.49 13.33 -4.58
CA GLU A 205 -6.06 14.66 -4.30
C GLU A 205 -7.24 14.52 -3.32
N ILE A 206 -7.05 14.92 -2.06
CA ILE A 206 -8.02 14.77 -0.98
C ILE A 206 -8.98 15.96 -0.98
N GLY A 207 -10.28 15.72 -1.07
CA GLY A 207 -11.31 16.76 -1.04
C GLY A 207 -11.63 17.27 0.37
N TYR A 208 -12.15 18.50 0.46
CA TYR A 208 -12.61 19.16 1.71
C TYR A 208 -13.85 18.52 2.37
N GLN A 209 -14.17 17.27 2.06
CA GLN A 209 -15.26 16.49 2.66
C GLN A 209 -14.84 15.02 2.87
N ASP A 210 -13.59 14.67 2.56
CA ASP A 210 -13.06 13.30 2.63
C ASP A 210 -12.40 13.01 4.00
N HIS A 211 -12.80 13.72 5.06
CA HIS A 211 -12.29 13.47 6.41
C HIS A 211 -12.85 12.14 6.98
N GLY A 212 -11.97 11.32 7.52
CA GLY A 212 -12.28 9.98 7.99
C GLY A 212 -11.11 9.01 7.84
N GLN A 213 -11.39 7.73 8.10
CA GLN A 213 -10.40 6.67 8.08
C GLN A 213 -10.50 5.84 6.79
N TYR A 214 -9.35 5.69 6.15
CA TYR A 214 -9.14 4.92 4.92
C TYR A 214 -7.99 3.94 5.15
N SER A 215 -7.85 2.94 4.28
CA SER A 215 -6.60 2.20 4.14
C SER A 215 -6.28 2.04 2.66
N MET A 216 -5.00 1.79 2.37
CA MET A 216 -4.52 1.37 1.07
C MET A 216 -3.70 0.09 1.23
N ASN A 217 -3.79 -0.82 0.27
CA ASN A 217 -2.90 -1.96 0.18
C ASN A 217 -1.85 -1.70 -0.92
N ILE A 218 -0.59 -1.90 -0.57
CA ILE A 218 0.54 -1.88 -1.49
C ILE A 218 0.89 -3.33 -1.76
N ILE A 219 0.73 -3.77 -3.01
CA ILE A 219 0.89 -5.15 -3.44
C ILE A 219 2.09 -5.22 -4.39
N ALA A 220 3.10 -5.99 -4.03
CA ALA A 220 4.26 -6.29 -4.87
C ALA A 220 4.21 -7.74 -5.33
N VAL A 221 4.44 -7.98 -6.63
CA VAL A 221 4.34 -9.31 -7.27
C VAL A 221 5.53 -9.53 -8.17
N ASP A 222 6.26 -10.64 -8.00
CA ASP A 222 7.37 -11.03 -8.88
C ASP A 222 6.90 -11.65 -10.22
N ILE A 223 7.86 -12.00 -11.08
CA ILE A 223 7.63 -12.64 -12.38
C ILE A 223 7.08 -14.08 -12.29
N ASP A 224 7.29 -14.78 -11.18
CA ASP A 224 6.81 -16.14 -10.92
C ASP A 224 5.41 -16.17 -10.26
N GLY A 225 4.92 -15.03 -9.77
CA GLY A 225 3.63 -14.83 -9.13
C GLY A 225 3.64 -14.91 -7.59
N LEU A 226 4.80 -14.83 -6.92
CA LEU A 226 4.83 -14.66 -5.45
C LEU A 226 4.53 -13.21 -5.08
N THR A 227 3.82 -13.02 -3.96
CA THR A 227 3.22 -11.74 -3.59
C THR A 227 3.59 -11.32 -2.16
N THR A 228 3.91 -10.04 -1.97
CA THR A 228 3.91 -9.37 -0.65
C THR A 228 2.87 -8.26 -0.68
N GLU A 229 2.15 -8.10 0.43
CA GLU A 229 1.12 -7.07 0.60
C GLU A 229 1.34 -6.34 1.93
N GLN A 230 1.25 -5.00 1.92
CA GLN A 230 1.21 -4.18 3.12
C GLN A 230 -0.05 -3.30 3.11
N GLU A 231 -0.89 -3.42 4.13
CA GLU A 231 -1.93 -2.43 4.45
C GLU A 231 -1.31 -1.24 5.21
N VAL A 232 -1.74 -0.02 4.86
CA VAL A 232 -1.36 1.23 5.54
C VAL A 232 -2.64 2.02 5.85
N MET A 233 -2.83 2.43 7.10
CA MET A 233 -3.96 3.26 7.49
C MET A 233 -3.71 4.73 7.13
N ILE A 234 -4.78 5.44 6.74
CA ILE A 234 -4.77 6.87 6.46
C ILE A 234 -5.91 7.53 7.24
N ASP A 235 -5.56 8.42 8.17
CA ASP A 235 -6.50 9.25 8.94
C ASP A 235 -6.54 10.65 8.31
N VAL A 236 -7.59 10.93 7.54
CA VAL A 236 -7.82 12.25 6.94
C VAL A 236 -8.49 13.13 7.99
N ILE A 237 -7.73 14.06 8.56
CA ILE A 237 -8.23 14.99 9.56
C ILE A 237 -8.84 16.23 8.93
N ARG A 238 -9.79 16.85 9.62
CA ARG A 238 -10.36 18.12 9.18
C ARG A 238 -9.32 19.22 9.25
N LYS A 239 -9.36 20.11 8.28
CA LYS A 239 -8.49 21.27 8.23
C LYS A 239 -9.17 22.44 8.90
N ASN A 240 -8.59 22.98 9.97
CA ASN A 240 -9.14 24.16 10.64
C ASN A 240 -9.15 25.38 9.69
N MET A 241 -10.16 26.23 9.83
CA MET A 241 -10.38 27.44 9.04
C MET A 241 -10.70 28.61 9.98
N ALA A 242 -10.05 29.77 9.75
CA ALA A 242 -10.27 30.94 10.58
C ALA A 242 -11.75 31.39 10.57
N PRO A 243 -12.31 31.81 11.72
CA PRO A 243 -13.70 32.24 11.83
C PRO A 243 -13.98 33.47 10.96
N VAL A 244 -15.20 33.61 10.49
CA VAL A 244 -15.66 34.72 9.65
C VAL A 244 -16.37 35.76 10.50
N ILE A 245 -15.99 37.03 10.35
CA ILE A 245 -16.78 38.16 10.85
C ILE A 245 -17.75 38.56 9.74
N GLU A 246 -19.06 38.39 9.96
CA GLU A 246 -20.11 38.67 8.96
C GLU A 246 -20.43 40.16 8.88
N ASN A 247 -20.41 40.87 10.03
CA ASN A 247 -20.63 42.31 10.08
C ASN A 247 -19.82 43.03 11.16
N VAL A 248 -19.00 43.97 10.71
CA VAL A 248 -18.53 45.13 11.48
C VAL A 248 -18.70 46.33 10.54
N TYR A 249 -19.33 47.40 11.02
CA TYR A 249 -19.74 48.55 10.21
C TYR A 249 -19.18 49.85 10.76
N ASP A 250 -18.85 50.78 9.87
CA ASP A 250 -18.56 52.18 10.23
C ASP A 250 -19.79 52.84 10.88
N LEU A 251 -19.56 53.69 11.88
CA LEU A 251 -20.61 54.40 12.62
C LEU A 251 -20.34 55.90 12.59
N GLU A 252 -21.36 56.70 12.34
CA GLU A 252 -21.33 58.16 12.50
C GLU A 252 -22.43 58.61 13.47
N LEU A 253 -22.02 59.26 14.55
CA LEU A 253 -22.86 59.69 15.68
C LEU A 253 -22.39 61.06 16.20
N PHE A 254 -23.03 61.57 17.27
CA PHE A 254 -22.61 62.80 17.95
C PHE A 254 -22.18 62.54 19.40
N GLU A 255 -21.42 63.46 19.99
CA GLU A 255 -21.02 63.41 21.39
C GLU A 255 -22.23 63.27 22.35
N GLY A 256 -22.18 62.26 23.22
CA GLY A 256 -23.27 61.92 24.13
C GLY A 256 -24.24 60.85 23.61
N ASP A 257 -24.08 60.40 22.36
CA ASP A 257 -24.71 59.18 21.86
C ASP A 257 -23.93 57.93 22.32
N ARG A 258 -24.57 56.76 22.23
CA ARG A 258 -23.98 55.46 22.54
C ARG A 258 -23.50 54.75 21.28
N VAL A 259 -22.25 54.31 21.28
CA VAL A 259 -21.72 53.31 20.35
C VAL A 259 -22.13 51.92 20.85
N LEU A 260 -22.58 51.07 19.91
CA LEU A 260 -22.88 49.66 20.12
C LEU A 260 -22.31 48.88 18.93
N ILE A 261 -21.42 47.92 19.19
CA ILE A 261 -20.88 47.02 18.18
C ILE A 261 -21.23 45.58 18.59
N GLU A 262 -22.20 45.00 17.88
CA GLU A 262 -22.60 43.59 18.00
C GLU A 262 -22.12 42.85 16.75
N PRO A 263 -20.91 42.28 16.75
CA PRO A 263 -20.38 41.55 15.61
C PRO A 263 -21.03 40.15 15.52
N ILE A 264 -21.61 39.81 14.37
CA ILE A 264 -21.96 38.42 14.09
C ILE A 264 -20.70 37.73 13.58
N VAL A 265 -20.31 36.67 14.28
CA VAL A 265 -19.20 35.78 13.90
C VAL A 265 -19.74 34.38 13.66
N SER A 266 -19.17 33.68 12.69
CA SER A 266 -19.50 32.30 12.37
C SER A 266 -18.25 31.54 11.98
N ASP A 267 -18.18 30.27 12.38
CA ASP A 267 -17.12 29.35 11.96
C ASP A 267 -17.70 28.23 11.07
N LEU A 268 -16.88 27.70 10.16
CA LEU A 268 -17.26 26.67 9.20
C LEU A 268 -16.97 25.24 9.69
N ASN A 269 -16.00 25.08 10.60
CA ASN A 269 -15.61 23.78 11.17
C ASN A 269 -16.55 23.38 12.33
N GLY A 270 -17.11 24.38 13.02
CA GLY A 270 -18.05 24.27 14.14
C GLY A 270 -17.44 24.63 15.50
N ASP A 271 -16.27 25.27 15.53
CA ASP A 271 -15.47 25.49 16.73
C ASP A 271 -15.89 26.74 17.54
N GLU A 272 -15.43 26.82 18.81
CA GLU A 272 -15.91 27.84 19.77
C GLU A 272 -15.22 29.21 19.54
N VAL A 273 -15.85 30.05 18.71
CA VAL A 273 -15.33 31.38 18.39
C VAL A 273 -15.38 32.33 19.58
N THR A 274 -14.21 32.78 20.02
CA THR A 274 -14.05 33.92 20.93
C THR A 274 -14.00 35.23 20.14
N THR A 275 -14.37 36.35 20.77
CA THR A 275 -14.32 37.67 20.13
C THR A 275 -13.79 38.71 21.10
N THR A 276 -12.95 39.63 20.61
CA THR A 276 -12.48 40.81 21.34
C THR A 276 -12.69 42.08 20.51
N ILE A 277 -12.89 43.22 21.19
CA ILE A 277 -13.20 44.52 20.58
C ILE A 277 -12.31 45.58 21.24
N SER A 278 -11.59 46.38 20.45
CA SER A 278 -10.63 47.33 20.99
C SER A 278 -11.27 48.51 21.73
N GLU A 279 -10.54 49.06 22.68
CA GLU A 279 -10.77 50.39 23.26
C GLU A 279 -10.96 51.46 22.16
N PRO A 280 -11.80 52.49 22.36
CA PRO A 280 -12.62 52.76 23.55
C PRO A 280 -13.94 51.96 23.64
N VAL A 281 -14.22 51.02 22.73
CA VAL A 281 -15.48 50.25 22.76
C VAL A 281 -15.42 49.07 23.73
N GLY A 282 -14.33 48.29 23.70
CA GLY A 282 -14.13 47.17 24.64
C GLY A 282 -15.03 45.95 24.40
N ASP A 283 -14.68 44.84 25.04
CA ASP A 283 -15.28 43.51 24.79
C ASP A 283 -16.76 43.37 25.16
N ASP A 284 -17.37 44.32 25.88
CA ASP A 284 -18.83 44.35 26.09
C ASP A 284 -19.61 45.03 24.94
N GLY A 285 -18.89 45.59 23.96
CA GLY A 285 -19.41 46.20 22.76
C GLY A 285 -20.02 47.59 22.95
N VAL A 286 -19.89 48.22 24.13
CA VAL A 286 -20.65 49.42 24.49
C VAL A 286 -19.77 50.59 24.96
N TRP A 287 -19.84 51.70 24.23
CA TRP A 287 -19.21 52.97 24.65
C TRP A 287 -20.23 54.12 24.67
N ASP A 288 -20.55 54.58 25.89
CA ASP A 288 -21.28 55.82 26.13
C ASP A 288 -20.32 57.01 25.94
N THR A 289 -20.40 57.71 24.81
CA THR A 289 -19.45 58.79 24.48
C THR A 289 -19.62 60.02 25.38
N ALA A 290 -18.52 60.67 25.74
CA ALA A 290 -18.54 61.94 26.46
C ALA A 290 -18.42 63.15 25.50
N TYR A 291 -18.70 64.34 26.03
CA TYR A 291 -18.59 65.61 25.31
C TYR A 291 -17.17 66.18 25.32
N THR A 292 -16.23 65.28 25.09
CA THR A 292 -14.78 65.43 24.97
C THR A 292 -14.21 64.49 23.91
N ASP A 293 -15.06 63.68 23.29
CA ASP A 293 -14.70 62.45 22.60
C ASP A 293 -14.98 62.58 21.08
N HIS A 294 -15.22 63.80 20.59
CA HIS A 294 -15.27 64.07 19.16
C HIS A 294 -13.96 63.67 18.47
N GLY A 295 -14.07 62.92 17.38
CA GLY A 295 -12.92 62.33 16.72
C GLY A 295 -13.28 61.21 15.77
N VAL A 296 -12.25 60.53 15.27
CA VAL A 296 -12.37 59.34 14.43
C VAL A 296 -11.54 58.24 15.09
N TYR A 297 -12.16 57.10 15.33
CA TYR A 297 -11.61 55.98 16.07
C TYR A 297 -11.66 54.73 15.20
N GLU A 298 -10.51 54.06 15.03
CA GLU A 298 -10.42 52.77 14.35
C GLU A 298 -10.62 51.67 15.41
N ILE A 299 -11.77 51.02 15.40
CA ILE A 299 -12.13 49.95 16.34
C ILE A 299 -11.84 48.61 15.69
N SER A 300 -10.88 47.87 16.25
CA SER A 300 -10.53 46.53 15.80
C SER A 300 -11.41 45.50 16.50
N VAL A 301 -12.03 44.62 15.72
CA VAL A 301 -12.74 43.43 16.18
C VAL A 301 -11.93 42.21 15.73
N VAL A 302 -11.63 41.31 16.65
CA VAL A 302 -10.91 40.05 16.38
C VAL A 302 -11.82 38.88 16.74
N ALA A 303 -12.02 37.96 15.80
CA ALA A 303 -12.63 36.66 16.04
C ALA A 303 -11.54 35.59 16.02
N SER A 304 -11.55 34.66 16.98
CA SER A 304 -10.48 33.67 17.19
C SER A 304 -11.05 32.34 17.64
N ASP A 305 -10.73 31.26 16.92
CA ASP A 305 -11.11 29.88 17.27
C ASP A 305 -10.15 29.22 18.29
N GLY A 306 -9.02 29.87 18.57
CA GLY A 306 -7.95 29.39 19.46
C GLY A 306 -6.67 28.96 18.74
N GLU A 307 -6.72 28.72 17.42
CA GLU A 307 -5.58 28.46 16.54
C GLU A 307 -5.42 29.53 15.44
N LEU A 308 -6.54 29.99 14.87
CA LEU A 308 -6.59 30.97 13.78
C LEU A 308 -7.48 32.17 14.13
N GLU A 309 -7.21 33.31 13.49
CA GLU A 309 -7.89 34.58 13.79
C GLU A 309 -8.26 35.37 12.53
N THR A 310 -9.41 36.05 12.57
CA THR A 310 -9.85 37.04 11.59
C THR A 310 -10.01 38.40 12.26
N VAL A 311 -9.52 39.46 11.60
CA VAL A 311 -9.58 40.84 12.11
C VAL A 311 -10.37 41.71 11.13
N GLN A 312 -11.32 42.48 11.66
CA GLN A 312 -12.04 43.53 10.92
C GLN A 312 -12.00 44.84 11.69
N VAL A 313 -11.98 45.97 10.98
CA VAL A 313 -11.94 47.32 11.58
C VAL A 313 -13.18 48.10 11.19
N ALA A 314 -13.84 48.71 12.17
CA ALA A 314 -14.85 49.77 11.96
C ALA A 314 -14.24 51.15 12.20
N VAL A 315 -14.65 52.13 11.41
CA VAL A 315 -14.38 53.55 11.65
C VAL A 315 -15.57 54.16 12.40
N VAL A 316 -15.36 54.57 13.65
CA VAL A 316 -16.34 55.26 14.48
C VAL A 316 -16.03 56.75 14.49
N THR A 317 -16.95 57.55 13.94
CA THR A 317 -16.86 59.02 13.88
C THR A 317 -17.83 59.64 14.88
N VAL A 318 -17.28 60.37 15.85
CA VAL A 318 -18.05 61.11 16.86
C VAL A 318 -17.97 62.60 16.53
N ASN A 319 -19.11 63.21 16.23
CA ASN A 319 -19.23 64.63 15.87
C ASN A 319 -19.48 65.53 17.11
N ASP A 320 -18.80 66.68 17.19
CA ASP A 320 -18.95 67.69 18.24
C ASP A 320 -20.40 68.20 18.40
N ILE A 321 -20.89 68.27 19.64
CA ILE A 321 -22.09 69.04 19.99
C ILE A 321 -21.69 70.29 20.78
N ASN A 322 -21.50 71.40 20.05
CA ASN A 322 -21.20 72.72 20.61
C ASN A 322 -22.06 73.06 21.85
N LYS A 323 -21.39 73.19 23.00
CA LYS A 323 -21.99 73.57 24.29
C LYS A 323 -21.75 75.04 24.65
N PRO A 324 -22.65 75.67 25.43
CA PRO A 324 -22.42 77.01 25.96
C PRO A 324 -21.24 77.01 26.96
N PRO A 325 -20.39 78.04 26.97
CA PRO A 325 -19.25 78.11 27.87
C PRO A 325 -19.69 78.26 29.34
N GLN A 326 -18.97 77.61 30.25
CA GLN A 326 -19.20 77.70 31.69
C GLN A 326 -18.18 78.62 32.37
N ILE A 327 -18.63 79.39 33.37
CA ILE A 327 -17.75 80.17 34.24
C ILE A 327 -17.34 79.26 35.40
N ILE A 328 -16.07 78.85 35.41
CA ILE A 328 -15.54 77.86 36.36
C ILE A 328 -15.15 78.53 37.71
N ASP A 329 -14.63 79.76 37.66
CA ASP A 329 -14.32 80.59 38.82
C ASP A 329 -14.41 82.08 38.45
N ILE A 330 -14.51 82.97 39.45
CA ILE A 330 -14.48 84.44 39.30
C ILE A 330 -13.44 85.00 40.27
N VAL A 331 -12.17 84.98 39.84
CA VAL A 331 -11.05 85.50 40.64
C VAL A 331 -11.14 87.03 40.75
N GLN A 332 -11.34 87.55 41.95
CA GLN A 332 -11.30 89.00 42.20
C GLN A 332 -9.85 89.50 42.19
N VAL A 333 -9.45 90.18 41.10
CA VAL A 333 -8.15 90.86 41.02
C VAL A 333 -8.25 92.22 41.73
N TYR A 334 -7.45 92.41 42.77
CA TYR A 334 -7.23 93.72 43.39
C TYR A 334 -6.11 94.45 42.63
N GLN A 335 -6.33 95.74 42.33
CA GLN A 335 -5.26 96.64 41.88
C GLN A 335 -4.73 97.39 43.12
N GLU A 336 -3.42 97.63 43.17
CA GLU A 336 -2.74 98.42 44.22
C GLU A 336 -2.93 99.94 44.02
#